data_AF-A0A660RCW4-F1
#
_entry.id   AF-A0A660RCW4-F1
#
_cell.length_a   1.000
_cell.length_b   1.000
_cell.length_c   1.000
_cell.angle_alpha   90.00
_cell.angle_beta   90.00
_cell.angle_gamma   90.00
#
_symmetry.space_group_name_H-M   'P 1'
#
loop_
_entity.id
_entity.type
_entity.pdbx_description
1 polymer ?
#
loop_
_entity_poly.entity_id
_entity_poly.type
_entity_poly.pdbx_seq_one_letter_code
_entity_poly.pdbx_strand_id
1 'polypeptide(L)'
;ANSYGAEIEGAKGIPTDMLKESVKYGINKVNTDTDLRMAFMSHLRKTLSEKKKEFDPRKLLKPSIEAIKEVVKERMRILGSAGKA
;
A
#
# COMPACT_ATOMS: atom_id res chain seq x y z
N ALA A 1 3.60 -0.16 -10.99
CA ALA A 1 2.54 -0.94 -11.66
C ALA A 1 2.47 -0.66 -13.17
N ASN A 2 2.40 0.61 -13.59
CA ASN A 2 2.16 0.95 -14.99
C ASN A 2 3.24 0.41 -15.95
N SER A 3 4.50 0.43 -15.54
CA SER A 3 5.62 -0.20 -16.27
C SER A 3 5.48 -1.73 -16.47
N TYR A 4 4.54 -2.38 -15.78
CA TYR A 4 4.25 -3.81 -15.86
C TYR A 4 2.78 -4.06 -16.29
N GLY A 5 2.27 -3.22 -17.19
CA GLY A 5 0.99 -3.42 -17.90
C GLY A 5 -0.26 -3.14 -17.07
N ALA A 6 -0.16 -2.29 -16.03
CA ALA A 6 -1.33 -1.82 -15.31
C ALA A 6 -1.77 -0.45 -15.83
N GLU A 7 -3.07 -0.25 -16.01
CA GLU A 7 -3.66 1.05 -16.27
C GLU A 7 -4.27 1.55 -14.96
N ILE A 8 -3.45 2.18 -14.13
CA ILE A 8 -3.87 2.79 -12.86
C ILE A 8 -4.03 4.30 -13.07
N GLU A 9 -4.92 4.69 -13.97
CA GLU A 9 -5.26 6.09 -14.18
C GLU A 9 -6.23 6.57 -13.10
N GLY A 10 -6.00 7.76 -12.56
CA GLY A 10 -6.89 8.42 -11.60
C GLY A 10 -6.87 7.87 -10.16
N ALA A 11 -6.33 6.67 -9.90
CA ALA A 11 -6.23 6.16 -8.52
C ALA A 11 -5.13 6.91 -7.76
N LYS A 12 -5.54 7.73 -6.80
CA LYS A 12 -4.65 8.52 -5.95
C LYS A 12 -5.04 8.35 -4.48
N GLY A 13 -4.05 8.15 -3.63
CA GLY A 13 -4.23 8.20 -2.19
C GLY A 13 -4.55 9.61 -1.69
N ILE A 14 -4.92 9.69 -0.41
CA ILE A 14 -5.06 10.97 0.27
C ILE A 14 -3.67 11.50 0.61
N PRO A 15 -3.36 12.78 0.34
CA PRO A 15 -2.08 13.38 0.72
C PRO A 15 -1.79 13.23 2.22
N THR A 16 -0.53 12.91 2.54
CA THR A 16 -0.09 12.71 3.93
C THR A 16 -0.39 13.89 4.85
N ASP A 17 -0.25 15.13 4.35
CA ASP A 17 -0.49 16.31 5.16
C ASP A 17 -1.97 16.47 5.54
N MET A 18 -2.89 16.10 4.64
CA MET A 18 -4.32 16.07 4.95
C MET A 18 -4.64 15.02 6.00
N LEU A 19 -3.97 13.86 5.97
CA LEU A 19 -4.16 12.83 6.99
C LEU A 19 -3.69 13.32 8.37
N LYS A 20 -2.49 13.93 8.44
CA LYS A 20 -1.96 14.51 9.68
C LYS A 20 -2.88 15.60 10.23
N GLU A 21 -3.38 16.46 9.35
CA GLU A 21 -4.26 17.55 9.73
C GLU A 21 -5.62 17.05 10.23
N SER A 22 -6.19 16.02 9.60
CA SER A 22 -7.49 15.45 9.99
C SER A 22 -7.51 14.94 11.44
N VAL A 23 -6.39 14.40 11.93
CA VAL A 23 -6.26 13.93 13.31
C VAL A 23 -6.34 15.09 14.30
N LYS A 24 -5.80 16.27 13.96
CA LYS A 24 -5.89 17.47 14.79
C LYS A 24 -7.34 17.97 14.93
N TYR A 25 -8.17 17.70 13.93
CA TYR A 25 -9.60 18.02 13.91
C TYR A 25 -10.49 16.92 14.52
N GLY A 26 -9.91 15.94 15.23
CA GLY A 26 -10.67 14.95 16.00
C GLY A 26 -11.04 13.68 15.25
N ILE A 27 -10.56 13.48 14.01
CA ILE A 27 -10.73 12.21 13.32
C ILE A 27 -9.89 11.12 14.01
N ASN A 28 -10.56 10.06 14.46
CA ASN A 28 -9.96 8.94 15.20
C ASN A 28 -9.99 7.60 14.44
N LYS A 29 -10.65 7.54 13.27
CA LYS A 29 -10.72 6.37 12.39
C LYS A 29 -10.55 6.77 10.93
N VAL A 30 -9.54 6.21 10.27
CA VAL A 30 -9.27 6.44 8.85
C VAL A 30 -9.23 5.10 8.12
N ASN A 31 -10.04 4.95 7.06
CA ASN A 31 -10.01 3.78 6.21
C ASN A 31 -8.98 3.98 5.08
N THR A 32 -8.17 2.96 4.79
CA THR A 32 -7.13 3.02 3.75
C THR A 32 -7.26 1.80 2.85
N ASP A 33 -7.44 2.01 1.54
CA ASP A 33 -7.63 0.92 0.58
C ASP A 33 -6.92 1.16 -0.76
N THR A 34 -7.11 2.33 -1.38
CA THR A 34 -6.47 2.68 -2.67
C THR A 34 -4.96 2.47 -2.64
N ASP A 35 -4.28 2.98 -1.60
CA ASP A 35 -2.83 2.83 -1.44
C ASP A 35 -2.41 1.36 -1.26
N LEU A 36 -3.24 0.55 -0.58
CA LEU A 36 -2.97 -0.88 -0.37
C LEU A 36 -3.06 -1.64 -1.68
N ARG A 37 -4.13 -1.40 -2.46
CA ARG A 37 -4.32 -2.02 -3.78
C ARG A 37 -3.21 -1.64 -4.75
N MET A 38 -2.80 -0.37 -4.76
CA MET A 38 -1.70 0.10 -5.61
C MET A 38 -0.35 -0.52 -5.23
N ALA A 39 -0.04 -0.61 -3.94
CA ALA A 39 1.19 -1.24 -3.45
C ALA A 39 1.24 -2.73 -3.82
N PHE A 40 0.13 -3.45 -3.58
CA PHE A 40 0.01 -4.86 -3.88
C PHE A 40 0.14 -5.14 -5.38
N MET A 41 -0.67 -4.47 -6.21
CA MET A 41 -0.67 -4.70 -7.66
C MET A 41 0.65 -4.31 -8.31
N SER A 42 1.31 -3.27 -7.82
CA SER A 42 2.64 -2.88 -8.31
C SER A 42 3.67 -3.98 -8.12
N HIS A 43 3.72 -4.58 -6.92
CA HIS A 43 4.71 -5.61 -6.59
C HIS A 43 4.35 -6.97 -7.19
N LEU A 44 3.06 -7.30 -7.27
CA LEU A 44 2.60 -8.54 -7.90
C LEU A 44 2.97 -8.54 -9.38
N ARG A 45 2.60 -7.47 -10.11
CA ARG A 45 2.88 -7.37 -11.55
C ARG A 45 4.38 -7.35 -11.84
N LYS A 46 5.17 -6.64 -11.02
CA LYS A 46 6.64 -6.69 -11.09
C LYS A 46 7.15 -8.12 -10.93
N THR A 47 6.72 -8.81 -9.88
CA THR A 47 7.16 -10.18 -9.57
C THR A 47 6.81 -11.16 -10.68
N LEU A 48 5.58 -11.09 -11.22
CA LEU A 48 5.15 -11.94 -12.33
C LEU A 48 5.92 -11.65 -13.62
N SER A 49 6.29 -10.38 -13.86
CA SER A 49 7.05 -9.97 -15.05
C SER A 49 8.52 -10.40 -14.98
N GLU A 50 9.15 -10.27 -13.81
CA GLU A 50 10.57 -10.55 -13.60
C GLU A 50 10.85 -12.04 -13.30
N LYS A 51 9.94 -12.74 -12.62
CA LYS A 51 10.11 -14.14 -12.18
C LYS A 51 9.20 -15.11 -12.91
N LYS A 52 9.26 -15.13 -14.24
CA LYS A 52 8.35 -15.94 -15.11
C LYS A 52 8.31 -17.44 -14.84
N LYS A 53 9.36 -18.02 -14.23
CA LYS A 53 9.45 -19.45 -13.89
C LYS A 53 8.93 -19.77 -12.47
N GLU A 54 8.71 -18.75 -11.65
CA GLU A 54 8.23 -18.94 -10.29
C GLU A 54 6.73 -19.26 -10.31
N PHE A 55 6.36 -20.37 -9.68
CA PHE A 55 4.97 -20.84 -9.62
C PHE A 55 4.50 -21.02 -8.17
N ASP A 56 5.40 -20.92 -7.19
CA ASP A 56 5.03 -21.00 -5.78
C ASP A 56 4.29 -19.71 -5.38
N PRO A 57 2.98 -19.79 -5.06
CA PRO A 57 2.18 -18.61 -4.75
C PRO A 57 2.74 -17.84 -3.54
N ARG A 58 3.41 -18.52 -2.60
CA ARG A 58 4.02 -17.87 -1.43
C ARG A 58 5.15 -16.93 -1.87
N LYS A 59 5.98 -17.38 -2.82
CA LYS A 59 7.10 -16.58 -3.35
C LYS A 59 6.62 -15.45 -4.26
N LEU A 60 5.52 -15.68 -4.99
CA LEU A 60 4.89 -14.67 -5.83
C LEU A 60 4.21 -13.57 -5.00
N LEU A 61 3.52 -13.93 -3.91
CA LEU A 61 2.74 -12.99 -3.11
C LEU A 61 3.54 -12.29 -2.01
N LYS A 62 4.62 -12.90 -1.51
CA LYS A 62 5.45 -12.35 -0.42
C LYS A 62 5.87 -10.89 -0.67
N PRO A 63 6.41 -10.50 -1.85
CA PRO A 63 6.79 -9.11 -2.11
C PRO A 63 5.62 -8.12 -1.99
N SER A 64 4.43 -8.52 -2.46
CA SER A 64 3.22 -7.69 -2.40
C SER A 64 2.70 -7.53 -0.98
N ILE A 65 2.79 -8.58 -0.16
CA ILE A 65 2.42 -8.54 1.26
C ILE A 65 3.37 -7.62 2.03
N GLU A 66 4.69 -7.71 1.80
CA GLU A 66 5.65 -6.81 2.44
C GLU A 66 5.42 -5.35 2.04
N ALA A 67 5.08 -5.08 0.78
CA ALA A 67 4.72 -3.74 0.33
C ALA A 67 3.48 -3.17 1.05
N ILE A 68 2.42 -3.98 1.24
CA ILE A 68 1.26 -3.59 2.04
C ILE A 68 1.68 -3.26 3.47
N LYS A 69 2.51 -4.10 4.10
CA LYS A 69 2.96 -3.88 5.48
C LYS A 69 3.66 -2.54 5.63
N GLU A 70 4.51 -2.15 4.69
CA GLU A 70 5.19 -0.84 4.74
C GLU A 70 4.20 0.32 4.62
N VAL A 71 3.19 0.23 3.75
CA VAL A 71 2.13 1.25 3.67
C VAL A 71 1.35 1.36 4.98
N VAL A 72 1.00 0.23 5.60
CA VAL A 72 0.27 0.22 6.87
C VAL A 72 1.11 0.80 8.01
N LYS A 73 2.39 0.40 8.13
CA LYS A 73 3.31 0.96 9.12
C LYS A 73 3.42 2.48 9.00
N GLU A 74 3.56 2.98 7.76
CA GLU A 74 3.62 4.41 7.52
C GLU A 74 2.30 5.10 7.88
N ARG A 75 1.16 4.50 7.55
CA ARG A 75 -0.16 5.01 7.93
C ARG A 75 -0.32 5.09 9.45
N MET A 76 0.15 4.09 10.20
CA MET A 76 0.13 4.09 11.66
C MET A 76 0.98 5.21 12.25
N ARG A 77 2.16 5.49 11.67
CA ARG A 77 3.02 6.60 12.08
C ARG A 77 2.35 7.96 11.81
N ILE A 78 1.82 8.16 10.61
CA ILE A 78 1.14 9.38 10.19
C ILE A 78 -0.08 9.69 11.07
N LEU A 79 -0.90 8.68 11.35
CA LEU A 79 -2.12 8.82 12.16
C LEU A 79 -1.85 8.75 13.67
N GLY A 80 -0.59 8.56 14.09
CA GLY A 80 -0.18 8.56 15.49
C GLY A 80 -0.72 7.37 16.30
N SER A 81 -0.98 6.21 15.67
CA SER A 81 -1.43 4.99 16.37
C SER A 81 -0.29 4.02 16.71
N ALA A 82 0.92 4.26 16.20
CA ALA A 82 2.09 3.43 16.51
C ALA A 82 2.39 3.43 18.02
N GLY A 83 2.53 2.25 18.61
CA GLY A 83 2.84 2.08 20.04
C GLY A 83 1.68 2.35 21.02
N LYS A 84 0.44 2.44 20.53
CA LYS A 84 -0.76 2.71 21.35
C LYS A 84 -1.71 1.51 21.46
N ALA A 85 -1.15 0.31 21.55
CA ALA A 85 -1.90 -0.94 21.67
C ALA A 85 -2.47 -1.13 23.08
#